data_AF-A0A483AD94-F1
#
_entry.id   AF-A0A483AD94-F1
#
_cell.length_a   1.000
_cell.length_b   1.000
_cell.length_c   1.000
_cell.angle_alpha   90.00
_cell.angle_beta   90.00
_cell.angle_gamma   90.00
#
_symmetry.space_group_name_H-M   'P 1'
#
loop_
_entity.id
_entity.type
_entity.pdbx_description
1 polymer ?
#
loop_
_entity_poly.entity_id
_entity_poly.type
_entity_poly.pdbx_seq_one_letter_code
_entity_poly.pdbx_strand_id
1 'polypeptide(L)'
;MIDSVNFLPGALSELPKMFRLEELKKGYFPHLFNRKENQSVVLNHLPDVHYYNPDAMKLKDRKAFFMWYETNYRQRFDFQRELLSYCRSDVDILRRACLTFRQLFLEMTSADGHGGIDPFQKCITIASACNLVFRTKFLRPDTIGIIPAQGYRQEEKHSIKAMQWIKYLSTTEGVHIQHARNGGEKEIGPYKVDGYYENENGQQYVLARMLTLLQ
;
A
#
# COMPACT_ATOMS: atom_id res chain seq x y z
N MET A 1 1.88 -7.45 12.40
CA MET A 1 2.89 -6.41 12.66
C MET A 1 2.40 -5.14 11.96
N ILE A 2 2.41 -3.98 12.65
CA ILE A 2 1.96 -2.70 12.11
C ILE A 2 3.19 -1.87 11.76
N ASP A 3 3.18 -1.24 10.59
CA ASP A 3 4.21 -0.28 10.19
C ASP A 3 3.68 1.14 10.39
N SER A 4 4.31 1.89 11.29
CA SER A 4 3.92 3.27 11.64
C SER A 4 4.06 4.23 10.46
N VAL A 5 4.97 3.98 9.53
CA VAL A 5 5.21 4.84 8.35
C VAL A 5 3.98 4.87 7.45
N ASN A 6 3.20 3.79 7.42
CA ASN A 6 1.95 3.71 6.65
C ASN A 6 0.82 4.55 7.24
N PHE A 7 0.98 5.07 8.47
CA PHE A 7 -0.02 5.88 9.17
C PHE A 7 0.45 7.31 9.44
N LEU A 8 1.74 7.49 9.72
CA LEU A 8 2.34 8.76 10.11
C LEU A 8 3.27 9.24 8.99
N PRO A 9 2.78 10.09 8.07
CA PRO A 9 3.61 10.63 7.00
C PRO A 9 4.60 11.65 7.57
N GLY A 10 5.88 11.28 7.67
CA GLY A 10 6.94 12.18 8.13
C GLY A 10 8.15 11.44 8.69
N ALA A 11 9.24 12.18 8.93
CA ALA A 11 10.39 11.64 9.63
C ALA A 11 10.12 11.52 11.14
N LEU A 12 10.80 10.61 11.82
CA LEU A 12 10.66 10.43 13.27
C LEU A 12 10.94 11.73 14.06
N SER A 13 11.91 12.53 13.59
CA SER A 13 12.25 13.84 14.16
C SER A 13 11.14 14.90 14.01
N GLU A 14 10.16 14.69 13.14
CA GLU A 14 9.04 15.60 12.94
C GLU A 14 7.85 15.27 13.85
N LEU A 15 7.74 14.01 14.31
CA LEU A 15 6.62 13.54 15.14
C LEU A 15 6.45 14.33 16.45
N PRO A 16 7.53 14.68 17.19
CA PRO A 16 7.39 15.49 18.41
C PRO A 16 6.70 16.82 18.14
N LYS A 17 7.06 17.49 17.04
CA LYS A 17 6.43 18.75 16.64
C LYS A 17 4.99 18.54 16.16
N MET A 18 4.73 17.50 15.37
CA MET A 18 3.40 17.19 14.83
C MET A 18 2.38 16.92 15.93
N PHE A 19 2.77 16.14 16.95
CA PHE A 19 1.91 15.72 18.05
C PHE A 19 2.11 16.54 19.35
N ARG A 20 2.94 17.59 19.30
CA ARG A 20 3.29 18.43 20.46
C ARG A 20 3.82 17.62 21.65
N LEU A 21 4.67 16.63 21.36
CA LEU A 21 5.32 15.76 22.35
C LEU A 21 6.66 16.37 22.78
N GLU A 22 7.02 16.13 24.05
CA GLU A 22 8.36 16.43 24.55
C GLU A 22 9.33 15.28 24.25
N GLU A 23 10.49 15.61 23.69
CA GLU A 23 11.56 14.63 23.42
C GLU A 23 12.31 14.28 24.70
N LEU A 24 12.53 12.99 24.95
CA LEU A 24 13.33 12.52 26.08
C LEU A 24 14.81 12.88 25.95
N LYS A 25 15.32 12.92 24.72
CA LYS A 25 16.70 13.29 24.42
C LYS A 25 16.75 14.21 23.22
N LYS A 26 17.16 15.45 23.45
CA LYS A 26 17.41 16.44 22.41
C LYS A 26 18.87 16.38 21.96
N GLY A 27 19.11 16.26 20.66
CA GLY A 27 20.47 16.26 20.10
C GLY A 27 20.59 15.47 18.81
N TYR A 28 21.83 15.23 18.38
CA TYR A 28 22.13 14.51 17.15
C TYR A 28 22.91 13.23 17.46
N PHE A 29 22.63 12.17 16.72
CA PHE A 29 23.33 10.89 16.85
C PHE A 29 24.34 10.71 15.69
N PRO A 30 25.59 10.27 15.96
CA PRO A 30 26.59 10.07 14.92
C PRO A 30 26.36 8.75 14.19
N HIS A 31 25.41 8.72 13.25
CA HIS A 31 24.98 7.49 12.57
C HIS A 31 26.12 6.72 11.89
N LEU A 32 27.10 7.41 11.30
CA LEU A 32 28.22 6.73 10.62
C LEU A 32 29.27 6.18 11.59
N PHE A 33 29.18 6.56 12.88
CA PHE A 33 30.02 6.02 13.96
C PHE A 33 29.52 4.66 14.45
N ASN A 34 28.28 4.28 14.11
CA ASN A 34 27.71 2.99 14.48
C ASN A 34 28.31 1.84 13.68
N ARG A 35 29.50 1.42 14.09
CA ARG A 35 30.27 0.30 13.52
C ARG A 35 30.68 -0.67 14.62
N LYS A 36 31.01 -1.90 14.26
CA LYS A 36 31.36 -2.96 15.24
C LYS A 36 32.61 -2.59 16.04
N GLU A 37 33.54 -1.91 15.39
CA GLU A 37 34.82 -1.50 15.95
C GLU A 37 34.64 -0.40 17.01
N ASN A 38 33.58 0.40 16.90
CA ASN A 38 33.31 1.54 17.77
C ASN A 38 32.44 1.20 18.98
N GLN A 39 31.99 -0.05 19.13
CA GLN A 39 30.99 -0.45 20.14
C GLN A 39 31.45 -0.23 21.59
N SER A 40 32.76 -0.19 21.86
CA SER A 40 33.31 0.02 23.21
C SER A 40 34.05 1.35 23.34
N VAL A 41 33.89 2.25 22.38
CA VAL A 41 34.62 3.52 22.36
C VAL A 41 34.00 4.53 23.31
N VAL A 42 34.86 5.16 24.10
CA VAL A 42 34.57 6.31 24.94
C VAL A 42 35.53 7.44 24.56
N LEU A 43 35.00 8.61 24.26
CA LEU A 43 35.75 9.80 23.88
C LEU A 43 35.53 10.91 24.92
N ASN A 44 36.52 11.78 25.09
CA ASN A 44 36.41 12.97 25.95
C ASN A 44 35.70 14.15 25.27
N HIS A 45 35.35 14.00 23.99
CA HIS A 45 34.63 14.96 23.17
C HIS A 45 33.66 14.21 22.24
N LEU A 46 32.76 14.92 21.57
CA LEU A 46 31.89 14.33 20.55
C LEU A 46 32.71 13.77 19.38
N PRO A 47 32.25 12.69 18.71
CA PRO A 47 32.85 12.20 17.47
C PRO A 47 33.02 13.31 16.44
N ASP A 48 33.95 13.12 15.51
CA ASP A 48 34.17 14.07 14.43
C ASP A 48 32.88 14.34 13.63
N VAL A 49 32.74 15.58 13.16
CA VAL A 49 31.55 16.08 12.47
C VAL A 49 31.11 15.19 11.30
N HIS A 50 32.04 14.56 10.58
CA HIS A 50 31.69 13.71 9.44
C HIS A 50 30.80 12.52 9.86
N TYR A 51 30.93 12.03 11.11
CA TYR A 51 30.15 10.90 11.58
C TYR A 51 28.65 11.18 11.72
N TYR A 52 28.26 12.45 11.73
CA TYR A 52 26.86 12.91 11.82
C TYR A 52 26.22 13.11 10.44
N ASN A 53 26.98 12.96 9.35
CA ASN A 53 26.51 13.14 7.97
C ASN A 53 25.78 14.50 7.74
N PRO A 54 26.44 15.65 8.01
CA PRO A 54 25.83 16.97 7.83
C PRO A 54 25.46 17.30 6.38
N ASP A 55 26.06 16.61 5.40
CA ASP A 55 25.77 16.82 3.97
C ASP A 55 24.41 16.27 3.55
N ALA A 56 23.87 15.28 4.26
CA ALA A 56 22.50 14.78 4.05
C ALA A 56 21.43 15.66 4.72
N MET A 57 21.82 16.63 5.56
CA MET A 57 20.89 17.51 6.26
C MET A 57 20.42 18.67 5.37
N LYS A 58 19.15 19.08 5.53
CA LYS A 58 18.65 20.32 4.91
C LYS A 58 19.44 21.52 5.44
N LEU A 59 19.56 22.58 4.65
CA LEU A 59 20.37 23.76 5.00
C LEU A 59 20.04 24.35 6.39
N LYS A 60 18.75 24.38 6.76
CA LYS A 60 18.30 24.86 8.07
C LYS A 60 18.77 23.95 9.21
N ASP A 61 18.59 22.64 9.04
CA ASP A 61 18.91 21.64 10.06
C ASP A 61 20.43 21.49 10.22
N ARG A 62 21.18 21.61 9.11
CA ARG A 62 22.64 21.66 9.10
C ARG A 62 23.18 22.81 9.93
N LYS A 63 22.63 24.03 9.79
CA LYS A 63 23.03 25.18 10.62
C LYS A 63 22.77 24.94 12.11
N ALA A 64 21.59 24.42 12.46
CA ALA A 64 21.26 24.08 13.84
C ALA A 64 22.19 23.00 14.41
N PHE A 65 22.56 22.02 13.59
CA PHE A 65 23.51 20.98 13.95
C PHE A 65 24.90 21.56 14.29
N PHE A 66 25.48 22.41 13.45
CA PHE A 66 26.81 22.99 13.73
C PHE A 66 26.82 23.82 15.02
N MET A 67 25.78 24.63 15.26
CA MET A 67 25.65 25.39 16.51
C MET A 67 25.58 24.47 17.74
N TRP A 68 24.79 23.39 17.64
CA TRP A 68 24.74 22.37 18.70
C TRP A 68 26.10 21.69 18.87
N TYR A 69 26.76 21.29 17.78
CA TYR A 69 28.03 20.58 17.80
C TYR A 69 29.12 21.41 18.49
N GLU A 70 29.29 22.68 18.12
CA GLU A 70 30.28 23.57 18.73
C GLU A 70 30.04 23.76 20.23
N THR A 71 28.77 23.93 20.63
CA THR A 71 28.38 24.10 22.04
C THR A 71 28.63 22.85 22.87
N ASN A 72 28.43 21.67 22.27
CA ASN A 72 28.49 20.38 22.98
C ASN A 72 29.78 19.60 22.72
N TYR A 73 30.72 20.10 21.91
CA TYR A 73 31.90 19.36 21.45
C TYR A 73 32.71 18.76 22.60
N ARG A 74 32.89 19.51 23.69
CA ARG A 74 33.70 19.08 24.85
C ARG A 74 32.99 18.06 25.76
N GLN A 75 31.78 17.62 25.42
CA GLN A 75 31.07 16.62 26.21
C GLN A 75 31.68 15.25 26.00
N ARG A 76 31.83 14.52 27.11
CA ARG A 76 32.25 13.11 27.07
C ARG A 76 31.21 12.29 26.31
N PHE A 77 31.67 11.48 25.39
CA PHE A 77 30.84 10.62 24.56
C PHE A 77 31.13 9.14 24.88
N ASP A 78 30.12 8.43 25.36
CA ASP A 78 30.16 6.98 25.56
C ASP A 78 29.21 6.34 24.55
N PHE A 79 29.76 5.61 23.58
CA PHE A 79 28.96 5.16 22.44
C PHE A 79 27.80 4.25 22.86
N GLN A 80 28.00 3.30 23.78
CA GLN A 80 26.93 2.37 24.18
C GLN A 80 25.81 3.10 24.92
N ARG A 81 26.19 4.00 25.83
CA ARG A 81 25.22 4.78 26.59
C ARG A 81 24.44 5.71 25.66
N GLU A 82 25.12 6.34 24.72
CA GLU A 82 24.52 7.26 23.75
C GLU A 82 23.58 6.53 22.79
N LEU A 83 23.99 5.37 22.26
CA LEU A 83 23.19 4.52 21.39
C LEU A 83 21.93 4.02 22.12
N LEU A 84 22.08 3.47 23.32
CA LEU A 84 20.94 3.00 24.10
C LEU A 84 19.94 4.13 24.40
N SER A 85 20.45 5.29 24.79
CA SER A 85 19.61 6.45 25.09
C SER A 85 18.92 7.00 23.85
N TYR A 86 19.59 7.00 22.70
CA TYR A 86 19.02 7.40 21.41
C TYR A 86 17.90 6.45 21.01
N CYS A 87 18.16 5.13 20.98
CA CYS A 87 17.15 4.13 20.62
C CYS A 87 15.93 4.16 21.54
N ARG A 88 16.12 4.36 22.85
CA ARG A 88 15.01 4.50 23.80
C ARG A 88 14.16 5.74 23.51
N SER A 89 14.80 6.87 23.19
CA SER A 89 14.10 8.10 22.83
C SER A 89 13.29 7.90 21.55
N ASP A 90 13.88 7.34 20.50
CA ASP A 90 13.23 7.09 19.21
C ASP A 90 12.01 6.18 19.35
N VAL A 91 12.15 5.06 20.07
CA VAL A 91 11.03 4.12 20.31
C VAL A 91 9.93 4.77 21.16
N ASP A 92 10.29 5.57 22.16
CA ASP A 92 9.31 6.25 22.99
C ASP A 92 8.55 7.35 22.24
N ILE A 93 9.23 8.14 21.41
CA ILE A 93 8.60 9.11 20.51
C ILE A 93 7.62 8.40 19.59
N LEU A 94 8.05 7.31 18.95
CA LEU A 94 7.19 6.57 18.03
C LEU A 94 5.97 5.98 18.74
N ARG A 95 6.16 5.38 19.91
CA ARG A 95 5.08 4.84 20.74
C ARG A 95 4.07 5.93 21.10
N ARG A 96 4.53 7.07 21.62
CA ARG A 96 3.66 8.19 22.01
C ARG A 96 2.91 8.75 20.81
N ALA A 97 3.59 8.99 19.69
CA ALA A 97 2.98 9.48 18.46
C ALA A 97 1.88 8.53 17.95
N CYS A 98 2.14 7.23 17.91
CA CYS A 98 1.13 6.23 17.52
C CYS A 98 -0.08 6.22 18.47
N LEU A 99 0.15 6.30 19.79
CA LEU A 99 -0.93 6.34 20.78
C LEU A 99 -1.78 7.61 20.64
N THR A 100 -1.13 8.78 20.50
CA THR A 100 -1.82 10.06 20.29
C THR A 100 -2.61 10.05 18.98
N PHE A 101 -2.02 9.56 17.88
CA PHE A 101 -2.73 9.41 16.61
C PHE A 101 -3.96 8.51 16.74
N ARG A 102 -3.82 7.33 17.35
CA ARG A 102 -4.93 6.39 17.59
C ARG A 102 -6.04 7.04 18.40
N GLN A 103 -5.69 7.74 19.47
CA GLN A 103 -6.65 8.43 20.32
C GLN A 103 -7.42 9.50 19.55
N LEU A 104 -6.72 10.40 18.85
CA LEU A 104 -7.34 11.45 18.04
C LEU A 104 -8.27 10.86 16.97
N PHE A 105 -7.85 9.77 16.32
CA PHE A 105 -8.65 9.11 15.29
C PHE A 105 -9.93 8.49 15.87
N LEU A 106 -9.83 7.81 17.02
CA LEU A 106 -10.98 7.27 17.73
C LEU A 106 -11.95 8.36 18.17
N GLU A 107 -11.45 9.44 18.77
CA GLU A 107 -12.26 10.58 19.21
C GLU A 107 -13.02 11.21 18.05
N MET A 108 -12.34 11.52 16.93
CA MET A 108 -12.97 12.11 15.75
C MET A 108 -14.03 11.21 15.10
N THR A 109 -13.87 9.89 15.18
CA THR A 109 -14.79 8.92 14.54
C THR A 109 -15.89 8.41 15.46
N SER A 110 -15.91 8.82 16.74
CA SER A 110 -16.93 8.46 17.73
C SER A 110 -18.06 9.49 17.85
N ALA A 111 -18.00 10.59 17.11
CA ALA A 111 -18.88 11.76 17.29
C ALA A 111 -20.37 11.50 17.00
N ASP A 112 -20.68 10.45 16.24
CA ASP A 112 -22.03 10.06 15.80
C ASP A 112 -22.70 9.03 16.73
N GLY A 113 -22.14 8.76 17.92
CA GLY A 113 -22.71 7.82 18.90
C GLY A 113 -22.53 6.34 18.56
N HIS A 114 -22.04 6.03 17.35
CA HIS A 114 -21.54 4.71 16.99
C HIS A 114 -20.05 4.65 17.33
N GLY A 115 -19.61 3.61 18.06
CA GLY A 115 -18.24 3.52 18.59
C GLY A 115 -17.12 3.87 17.59
N GLY A 116 -16.06 4.50 18.08
CA GLY A 116 -14.93 4.95 17.28
C GLY A 116 -14.23 3.83 16.53
N ILE A 117 -13.62 4.20 15.41
CA ILE A 117 -12.90 3.28 14.54
C ILE A 117 -11.42 3.31 14.89
N ASP A 118 -10.87 2.18 15.31
CA ASP A 118 -9.44 2.06 15.56
C ASP A 118 -8.68 1.95 14.22
N PRO A 119 -7.79 2.91 13.89
CA PRO A 119 -7.06 2.88 12.64
C PRO A 119 -6.07 1.70 12.53
N PHE A 120 -5.67 1.09 13.64
CA PHE A 120 -4.68 0.01 13.68
C PHE A 120 -5.27 -1.39 13.70
N GLN A 121 -6.58 -1.53 13.96
CA GLN A 121 -7.20 -2.85 14.15
C GLN A 121 -7.50 -3.57 12.84
N LYS A 122 -8.03 -2.85 11.84
CA LYS A 122 -8.54 -3.44 10.57
C LYS A 122 -7.84 -2.90 9.33
N CYS A 123 -6.88 -2.01 9.49
CA CYS A 123 -6.23 -1.29 8.39
C CYS A 123 -4.72 -1.42 8.50
N ILE A 124 -4.06 -1.39 7.35
CA ILE A 124 -2.59 -1.44 7.23
C ILE A 124 -2.00 -0.09 6.83
N THR A 125 -2.84 0.85 6.38
CA THR A 125 -2.47 2.20 5.97
C THR A 125 -3.51 3.23 6.41
N ILE A 126 -3.10 4.50 6.49
CA ILE A 126 -4.00 5.63 6.74
C ILE A 126 -5.13 5.72 5.70
N ALA A 127 -4.83 5.48 4.42
CA ALA A 127 -5.82 5.52 3.35
C ALA A 127 -6.90 4.44 3.55
N SER A 128 -6.51 3.23 3.97
CA SER A 128 -7.46 2.17 4.30
C SER A 128 -8.34 2.55 5.50
N ALA A 129 -7.75 3.19 6.53
CA ALA A 129 -8.50 3.66 7.69
C ALA A 129 -9.51 4.76 7.32
N CYS A 130 -9.10 5.75 6.53
CA CYS A 130 -9.99 6.79 6.00
C CYS A 130 -11.11 6.21 5.13
N ASN A 131 -10.81 5.23 4.27
CA ASN A 131 -11.82 4.56 3.47
C ASN A 131 -12.80 3.73 4.33
N LEU A 132 -12.31 3.10 5.41
CA LEU A 132 -13.18 2.42 6.37
C LEU A 132 -14.15 3.42 7.00
N VAL A 133 -13.62 4.53 7.54
CA VAL A 133 -14.43 5.62 8.12
C VAL A 133 -15.47 6.11 7.14
N PHE A 134 -15.07 6.41 5.90
CA PHE A 134 -15.99 6.85 4.85
C PHE A 134 -17.15 5.87 4.64
N ARG A 135 -16.83 4.58 4.43
CA ARG A 135 -17.83 3.54 4.18
C ARG A 135 -18.75 3.28 5.36
N THR A 136 -18.28 3.46 6.59
CA THR A 136 -19.08 3.18 7.80
C THR A 136 -19.88 4.37 8.29
N LYS A 137 -19.41 5.60 8.07
CA LYS A 137 -19.94 6.81 8.71
C LYS A 137 -20.60 7.77 7.73
N PHE A 138 -20.14 7.80 6.48
CA PHE A 138 -20.54 8.83 5.51
C PHE A 138 -21.25 8.26 4.26
N LEU A 139 -20.97 7.00 3.91
CA LEU A 139 -21.56 6.37 2.74
C LEU A 139 -23.04 6.07 2.98
N ARG A 140 -23.91 6.64 2.14
CA ARG A 140 -25.35 6.37 2.20
C ARG A 140 -25.65 4.97 1.66
N PRO A 141 -26.68 4.29 2.20
CA PRO A 141 -27.14 3.02 1.64
C PRO A 141 -27.39 3.11 0.13
N ASP A 142 -27.11 2.03 -0.59
CA ASP A 142 -27.44 1.84 -2.01
C ASP A 142 -26.84 2.87 -2.98
N THR A 143 -25.75 3.56 -2.59
CA THR A 143 -25.08 4.54 -3.46
C THR A 143 -23.92 3.99 -4.27
N ILE A 144 -23.37 2.83 -3.90
CA ILE A 144 -22.28 2.17 -4.63
C ILE A 144 -22.70 0.75 -4.97
N GLY A 145 -22.62 0.39 -6.26
CA GLY A 145 -22.80 -0.98 -6.70
C GLY A 145 -21.68 -1.86 -6.16
N ILE A 146 -22.03 -2.96 -5.49
CA ILE A 146 -21.06 -3.99 -5.08
C ILE A 146 -20.68 -4.75 -6.35
N ILE A 147 -19.41 -4.72 -6.73
CA ILE A 147 -18.88 -5.57 -7.81
C ILE A 147 -18.59 -6.94 -7.20
N PRO A 148 -19.25 -8.02 -7.64
CA PRO A 148 -18.91 -9.37 -7.22
C PRO A 148 -17.45 -9.70 -7.58
N ALA A 149 -16.82 -10.64 -6.88
CA ALA A 149 -15.46 -11.09 -7.21
C ALA A 149 -15.30 -11.58 -8.66
N GLN A 150 -16.40 -11.94 -9.33
CA GLN A 150 -16.45 -12.39 -10.72
C GLN A 150 -16.97 -11.31 -11.70
N GLY A 151 -17.07 -10.05 -11.25
CA GLY A 151 -17.72 -8.98 -12.00
C GLY A 151 -19.24 -9.12 -12.05
N TYR A 152 -19.92 -8.19 -12.73
CA TYR A 152 -21.38 -8.25 -12.97
C TYR A 152 -21.77 -9.29 -14.04
N ARG A 153 -20.80 -9.73 -14.83
CA ARG A 153 -20.92 -10.80 -15.82
C ARG A 153 -19.72 -11.71 -15.66
N GLN A 154 -19.95 -13.02 -15.58
CA GLN A 154 -18.86 -13.99 -15.76
C GLN A 154 -18.24 -13.71 -17.13
N GLU A 155 -16.94 -13.43 -17.17
CA GLU A 155 -16.22 -13.35 -18.45
C GLU A 155 -16.32 -14.71 -19.14
N GLU A 156 -17.12 -14.76 -20.21
CA GLU A 156 -17.10 -15.89 -21.14
C GLU A 156 -15.73 -15.86 -21.83
N LYS A 157 -14.83 -16.73 -21.35
CA LYS A 157 -13.47 -16.81 -21.88
C LYS A 157 -13.52 -17.49 -23.24
N HIS A 158 -13.27 -16.73 -24.31
CA HIS A 158 -13.08 -17.29 -25.66
C HIS A 158 -11.58 -17.35 -25.99
N SER A 159 -11.14 -18.47 -26.56
CA SER A 159 -9.76 -18.63 -27.03
C SER A 159 -9.50 -17.74 -28.24
N ILE A 160 -8.42 -16.95 -28.20
CA ILE A 160 -7.98 -16.13 -29.35
C ILE A 160 -7.74 -17.02 -30.59
N LYS A 161 -7.20 -18.23 -30.39
CA LYS A 161 -6.96 -19.19 -31.48
C LYS A 161 -8.26 -19.68 -32.11
N ALA A 162 -9.27 -19.99 -31.29
CA ALA A 162 -10.59 -20.42 -31.78
C ALA A 162 -11.24 -19.30 -32.60
N MET A 163 -11.18 -18.06 -32.11
CA MET A 163 -11.71 -16.89 -32.82
C MET A 163 -11.00 -16.63 -34.15
N GLN A 164 -9.68 -16.81 -34.21
CA GLN A 164 -8.93 -16.69 -35.47
C GLN A 164 -9.33 -17.77 -36.48
N TRP A 165 -9.53 -19.01 -36.02
CA TRP A 165 -9.97 -20.12 -36.86
C TRP A 165 -11.38 -19.90 -37.41
N ILE A 166 -12.34 -19.47 -36.58
CA ILE A 166 -13.71 -19.14 -37.03
C ILE A 166 -13.68 -18.02 -38.07
N LYS A 167 -12.86 -16.98 -37.84
CA LYS A 167 -12.70 -15.88 -38.80
C LYS A 167 -12.10 -16.35 -40.12
N TYR A 168 -11.07 -17.21 -40.05
CA TYR A 168 -10.48 -17.83 -41.24
C TYR A 168 -11.54 -18.62 -42.02
N LEU A 169 -12.28 -19.50 -41.35
CA LEU A 169 -13.30 -20.35 -41.96
C LEU A 169 -14.44 -19.54 -42.59
N SER A 170 -14.92 -18.50 -41.89
CA SER A 170 -15.90 -17.54 -42.42
C SER A 170 -15.40 -16.85 -43.69
N THR A 171 -14.10 -16.55 -43.77
CA THR A 171 -13.49 -15.89 -44.94
C THR A 171 -13.27 -16.86 -46.09
N THR A 172 -12.81 -18.09 -45.83
CA THR A 172 -12.50 -19.07 -46.87
C THR A 172 -13.75 -19.68 -47.49
N GLU A 173 -14.77 -19.95 -46.69
CA GLU A 173 -16.04 -20.54 -47.14
C GLU A 173 -17.04 -19.45 -47.57
N GLY A 174 -16.73 -18.17 -47.36
CA GLY A 174 -17.62 -17.05 -47.70
C GLY A 174 -18.93 -17.02 -46.89
N VAL A 175 -18.99 -17.71 -45.75
CA VAL A 175 -20.19 -17.80 -44.90
C VAL A 175 -20.10 -16.87 -43.69
N HIS A 176 -21.24 -16.31 -43.29
CA HIS A 176 -21.33 -15.53 -42.05
C HIS A 176 -21.55 -16.46 -40.86
N ILE A 177 -20.56 -16.55 -39.96
CA ILE A 177 -20.62 -17.40 -38.77
C ILE A 177 -20.88 -16.55 -37.54
N GLN A 178 -22.02 -16.73 -36.87
CA GLN A 178 -22.34 -16.08 -35.60
C GLN A 178 -21.46 -16.63 -34.47
N HIS A 179 -20.81 -15.75 -33.71
CA HIS A 179 -19.88 -16.03 -32.62
C HIS A 179 -19.85 -14.87 -31.60
N ALA A 180 -19.09 -15.03 -30.51
CA ALA A 180 -19.04 -14.09 -29.38
C ALA A 180 -18.69 -12.62 -29.70
N ARG A 181 -18.10 -12.33 -30.86
CA ARG A 181 -17.63 -10.98 -31.24
C ARG A 181 -18.40 -10.38 -32.44
N ASN A 182 -19.46 -11.03 -32.91
CA ASN A 182 -20.29 -10.55 -34.02
C ASN A 182 -21.79 -10.85 -33.80
N GLY A 183 -22.31 -10.48 -32.63
CA GLY A 183 -23.73 -10.67 -32.27
C GLY A 183 -23.96 -11.61 -31.08
N GLY A 184 -22.89 -12.19 -30.52
CA GLY A 184 -22.94 -13.09 -29.38
C GLY A 184 -23.02 -14.57 -29.80
N GLU A 185 -22.70 -15.46 -28.87
CA GLU A 185 -22.80 -16.91 -29.10
C GLU A 185 -24.26 -17.35 -29.27
N LYS A 186 -24.50 -18.31 -30.15
CA LYS A 186 -25.82 -18.92 -30.33
C LYS A 186 -26.06 -19.91 -29.19
N GLU A 187 -27.25 -19.84 -28.59
CA GLU A 187 -27.70 -20.86 -27.63
C GLU A 187 -28.48 -21.94 -28.37
N ILE A 188 -28.05 -23.19 -28.19
CA ILE A 188 -28.71 -24.40 -28.70
C ILE A 188 -29.02 -25.28 -27.48
N GLY A 189 -30.27 -25.29 -27.06
CA GLY A 189 -30.68 -25.94 -25.81
C GLY A 189 -29.99 -25.29 -24.60
N PRO A 190 -29.37 -26.07 -23.69
CA PRO A 190 -28.67 -25.52 -22.52
C PRO A 190 -27.23 -25.09 -22.81
N TYR A 191 -26.76 -25.17 -24.07
CA TYR A 191 -25.37 -24.92 -24.43
C TYR A 191 -25.20 -23.70 -25.31
N LYS A 192 -24.14 -22.93 -25.06
CA LYS A 192 -23.62 -21.91 -25.97
C LYS A 192 -22.54 -22.50 -26.85
N VAL A 193 -22.54 -22.14 -28.13
CA VAL A 193 -21.59 -22.65 -29.12
C VAL A 193 -20.65 -21.54 -29.59
N ASP A 194 -19.38 -21.88 -29.83
CA ASP A 194 -18.34 -20.92 -30.22
C ASP A 194 -18.61 -20.31 -31.60
N GLY A 195 -19.27 -21.05 -32.49
CA GLY A 195 -19.70 -20.57 -33.81
C GLY A 195 -20.95 -21.29 -34.33
N TYR A 196 -21.82 -20.58 -35.04
CA TYR A 196 -23.04 -21.11 -35.66
C TYR A 196 -23.30 -20.47 -37.02
N TYR A 197 -23.65 -21.25 -38.03
CA TYR A 197 -24.24 -20.75 -39.27
C TYR A 197 -25.20 -21.76 -39.87
N GLU A 198 -26.11 -21.27 -40.72
CA GLU A 198 -27.09 -22.08 -41.44
C GLU A 198 -26.92 -21.82 -42.93
N ASN A 199 -26.87 -22.89 -43.72
CA ASN A 199 -26.73 -22.76 -45.17
C ASN A 199 -28.10 -22.52 -45.83
N GLU A 200 -28.09 -22.20 -47.14
CA GLU A 200 -29.31 -21.94 -47.91
C GLU A 200 -30.26 -23.16 -47.99
N ASN A 201 -29.75 -24.37 -47.72
CA ASN A 201 -30.52 -25.61 -47.68
C ASN A 201 -31.13 -25.89 -46.29
N GLY A 202 -31.00 -24.98 -45.32
CA GLY A 202 -31.51 -25.14 -43.95
C GLY A 202 -30.68 -26.09 -43.08
N GLN A 203 -29.47 -26.45 -43.51
CA GLN A 203 -28.57 -27.29 -42.73
C GLN A 203 -27.77 -26.44 -41.75
N GLN A 204 -27.81 -26.84 -40.49
CA GLN A 204 -27.20 -26.12 -39.38
C GLN A 204 -25.79 -26.64 -39.10
N TYR A 205 -24.83 -25.73 -39.01
CA TYR A 205 -23.44 -26.02 -38.68
C TYR A 205 -23.08 -25.41 -37.34
N VAL A 206 -22.59 -26.26 -36.45
CA VAL A 206 -22.23 -25.90 -35.07
C VAL A 206 -20.73 -26.10 -34.87
N LEU A 207 -20.05 -25.05 -34.44
CA LEU A 207 -18.65 -25.06 -34.03
C LEU A 207 -18.63 -24.98 -32.51
N ALA A 208 -18.37 -26.11 -31.86
CA ALA A 208 -18.39 -26.23 -30.40
C ALA A 208 -16.98 -26.13 -29.80
N ARG A 209 -16.92 -25.75 -28.51
CA ARG A 209 -15.69 -25.75 -27.70
C ARG A 209 -14.98 -27.08 -27.80
N MET A 210 -13.82 -27.10 -28.46
CA MET A 210 -12.91 -28.24 -28.47
C MET A 210 -12.12 -28.28 -27.14
N LEU A 211 -12.83 -28.37 -26.01
CA LEU A 211 -12.26 -28.53 -24.68
C LEU A 211 -13.17 -29.41 -23.83
N THR A 212 -13.24 -30.70 -24.16
CA THR A 212 -13.54 -31.83 -23.24
C THR A 212 -13.50 -33.18 -23.99
N LEU A 213 -12.40 -33.52 -24.68
CA LEU A 213 -12.19 -34.92 -25.12
C LEU A 213 -10.71 -35.34 -25.19
N LEU A 214 -9.82 -34.67 -24.43
CA LEU A 214 -8.51 -35.23 -24.09
C LEU A 214 -8.20 -34.86 -22.62
N GLN A 215 -8.48 -35.84 -21.76
CA GLN A 215 -8.20 -36.00 -20.31
C GLN A 215 -8.98 -35.14 -19.33
#